data_AF-A0A0Q9XNM8-F1
#
_entry.id   AF-A0A0Q9XNM8-F1
#
_cell.length_a   1.000
_cell.length_b   1.000
_cell.length_c   1.000
_cell.angle_alpha   90.00
_cell.angle_beta   90.00
_cell.angle_gamma   90.00
#
_symmetry.space_group_name_H-M   'P 1'
#
loop_
_entity.id
_entity.type
_entity.pdbx_description
1 polymer ?
#
loop_
_entity_poly.entity_id
_entity_poly.type
_entity_poly.pdbx_seq_one_letter_code
_entity_poly.pdbx_strand_id
1 'polypeptide(L)'
;MMKISTQNDEDKQLSCTTIDEVYPLQTYESTKFAEAVDSVEAKGWTPIANAIKTAREKMAGTTENVTLYIISDGAETCDGDPVAEAKAFASEDGNRSVNIIGFDVDQAGENSLKEVAAAGNGEYISAKTIEDLNNSIKKTWVPSFLEVASKSNSLLKHWGQSFDEMTARAKLADRIHYAGLNEKSRFFSALNIMRGQKMITSEQYEQLKERIEKKNKLTLHVKKELDTKKREENEAERQQIIERVNKWSERMNKLRDANS
;
A
#
# COMPACT_ATOMS: atom_id res chain seq x y z
N MET A 1 35.05 3.15 9.24
CA MET A 1 35.81 2.06 9.87
C MET A 1 34.83 1.30 10.73
N MET A 2 34.39 0.14 10.26
CA MET A 2 33.54 -0.80 11.00
C MET A 2 34.38 -1.30 12.18
N LYS A 3 33.94 -1.01 13.42
CA LYS A 3 34.68 -1.42 14.61
C LYS A 3 34.44 -2.91 14.82
N ILE A 4 35.53 -3.67 14.80
CA ILE A 4 35.55 -5.12 14.97
C ILE A 4 35.35 -5.43 16.45
N SER A 5 34.22 -6.03 16.82
CA SER A 5 33.98 -6.59 18.16
C SER A 5 34.14 -8.11 18.17
N THR A 6 34.56 -8.65 19.30
CA THR A 6 34.70 -10.09 19.59
C THR A 6 33.71 -10.51 20.68
N GLN A 7 33.48 -11.81 20.91
CA GLN A 7 32.65 -12.32 22.02
C GLN A 7 33.35 -12.19 23.40
N ASN A 8 33.98 -11.05 23.68
CA ASN A 8 34.52 -10.73 25.00
C ASN A 8 33.59 -9.71 25.69
N ASP A 9 33.49 -9.79 27.03
CA ASP A 9 32.62 -8.91 27.83
C ASP A 9 32.95 -7.41 27.67
N GLU A 10 34.19 -7.07 27.33
CA GLU A 10 34.63 -5.69 27.07
C GLU A 10 33.95 -5.07 25.83
N ASP A 11 33.57 -5.89 24.85
CA ASP A 11 32.89 -5.47 23.63
C ASP A 11 31.35 -5.52 23.75
N LYS A 12 30.82 -6.09 24.85
CA LYS A 12 29.37 -6.22 25.09
C LYS A 12 28.70 -4.87 25.03
N GLN A 13 29.26 -3.85 25.70
CA GLN A 13 28.65 -2.52 25.73
C GLN A 13 28.56 -1.90 24.33
N LEU A 14 29.56 -2.09 23.47
CA LEU A 14 29.57 -1.54 22.11
C LEU A 14 28.57 -2.27 21.21
N SER A 15 28.59 -3.61 21.23
CA SER A 15 27.70 -4.47 20.43
C SER A 15 26.24 -4.33 20.86
N CYS A 16 25.98 -4.12 22.15
CA CYS A 16 24.61 -3.98 22.66
C CYS A 16 24.03 -2.58 22.50
N THR A 17 24.84 -1.54 22.24
CA THR A 17 24.34 -0.15 22.12
C THR A 17 24.29 0.37 20.69
N THR A 18 24.90 -0.35 19.74
CA THR A 18 25.01 0.10 18.35
C THR A 18 24.18 -0.77 17.43
N ILE A 19 23.27 -0.16 16.66
CA ILE A 19 22.55 -0.81 15.55
C ILE A 19 23.05 -0.17 14.25
N ASP A 20 23.72 -0.96 13.42
CA ASP A 20 24.23 -0.51 12.13
C ASP A 20 23.18 -0.67 11.03
N GLU A 21 22.80 0.44 10.40
CA GLU A 21 22.01 0.42 9.18
C GLU A 21 22.95 0.35 7.97
N VAL A 22 23.17 -0.86 7.46
CA VAL A 22 24.03 -1.10 6.30
C VAL A 22 23.34 -0.84 4.95
N TYR A 23 22.01 -0.88 4.93
CA TYR A 23 21.19 -0.58 3.76
C TYR A 23 20.04 0.35 4.14
N PRO A 24 20.13 1.66 3.85
CA PRO A 24 19.08 2.62 4.20
C PRO A 24 17.77 2.31 3.50
N LEU A 25 16.66 2.66 4.17
CA LEU A 25 15.32 2.55 3.61
C LEU A 25 15.19 3.39 2.33
N GLN A 26 15.05 2.69 1.21
CA GLN A 26 14.94 3.24 -0.13
C GLN A 26 14.23 2.23 -1.05
N THR A 27 13.94 2.63 -2.28
CA THR A 27 13.49 1.69 -3.31
C THR A 27 14.50 0.55 -3.45
N TYR A 28 14.03 -0.70 -3.38
CA TYR A 28 14.88 -1.87 -3.42
C TYR A 28 15.75 -1.92 -4.69
N GLU A 29 17.06 -2.03 -4.48
CA GLU A 29 18.11 -2.08 -5.51
C GLU A 29 18.92 -3.36 -5.29
N SER A 30 18.66 -4.40 -6.11
CA SER A 30 19.16 -5.76 -5.84
C SER A 30 20.67 -5.87 -5.70
N THR A 31 21.44 -5.19 -6.57
CA THR A 31 22.91 -5.24 -6.54
C THR A 31 23.45 -4.56 -5.29
N LYS A 32 22.95 -3.36 -4.96
CA LYS A 32 23.37 -2.62 -3.77
C LYS A 32 22.99 -3.35 -2.47
N PHE A 33 21.83 -4.01 -2.46
CA PHE A 33 21.40 -4.80 -1.32
C PHE A 33 22.32 -6.01 -1.12
N ALA A 34 22.65 -6.75 -2.19
CA ALA A 34 23.59 -7.86 -2.12
C ALA A 34 24.97 -7.42 -1.63
N GLU A 35 25.51 -6.33 -2.20
CA GLU A 35 26.80 -5.75 -1.76
C GLU A 35 26.78 -5.34 -0.26
N ALA A 36 25.68 -4.75 0.21
CA ALA A 36 25.53 -4.38 1.61
C ALA A 36 25.51 -5.61 2.53
N VAL A 37 24.77 -6.66 2.16
CA VAL A 37 24.69 -7.92 2.92
C VAL A 37 26.04 -8.64 2.94
N ASP A 38 26.71 -8.75 1.79
CA ASP A 38 28.02 -9.42 1.67
C ASP A 38 29.12 -8.71 2.49
N SER A 39 28.92 -7.43 2.82
CA SER A 39 29.85 -6.65 3.65
C SER A 39 29.67 -6.86 5.17
N VAL A 40 28.60 -7.55 5.59
CA VAL A 40 28.30 -7.77 7.02
C VAL A 40 29.13 -8.93 7.56
N GLU A 41 29.94 -8.66 8.58
CA GLU A 41 30.62 -9.69 9.37
C GLU A 41 29.85 -9.92 10.68
N ALA A 42 29.24 -11.11 10.84
CA ALA A 42 28.56 -11.48 12.07
C ALA A 42 29.57 -11.72 13.20
N LYS A 43 29.53 -10.89 14.25
CA LYS A 43 30.35 -11.04 15.45
C LYS A 43 29.58 -10.56 16.68
N GLY A 44 29.73 -11.29 17.80
CA GLY A 44 29.36 -10.78 19.12
C GLY A 44 27.94 -11.14 19.59
N TRP A 45 27.29 -10.15 20.19
CA TRP A 45 26.06 -10.23 20.98
C TRP A 45 24.81 -9.90 20.14
N THR A 46 23.62 -10.26 20.63
CA THR A 46 22.36 -10.20 19.87
C THR A 46 21.39 -9.19 20.53
N PRO A 47 21.41 -7.90 20.13
CA PRO A 47 20.57 -6.84 20.69
C PRO A 47 19.19 -6.72 20.01
N ILE A 48 18.34 -7.75 20.12
CA ILE A 48 17.04 -7.82 19.44
C ILE A 48 16.10 -6.67 19.86
N ALA A 49 16.03 -6.36 21.15
CA ALA A 49 15.21 -5.29 21.69
C ALA A 49 15.59 -3.93 21.10
N ASN A 50 16.90 -3.63 21.04
CA ASN A 50 17.38 -2.39 20.44
C ASN A 50 17.14 -2.36 18.93
N ALA A 51 17.28 -3.49 18.22
CA ALA A 51 16.96 -3.56 16.80
C ALA A 51 15.47 -3.24 16.54
N ILE A 52 14.55 -3.81 17.33
CA ILE A 52 13.11 -3.52 17.23
C ILE A 52 12.84 -2.04 17.52
N LYS A 53 13.44 -1.51 18.58
CA LYS A 53 13.31 -0.11 18.97
C LYS A 53 13.79 0.83 17.85
N THR A 54 14.97 0.58 17.28
CA THR A 54 15.51 1.38 16.18
C THR A 54 14.60 1.31 14.95
N ALA A 55 14.08 0.14 14.61
CA ALA A 55 13.10 -0.01 13.53
C ALA A 55 11.81 0.79 13.81
N ARG A 56 11.30 0.73 15.05
CA ARG A 56 10.13 1.50 15.49
C ARG A 56 10.34 3.01 15.32
N GLU A 57 11.46 3.52 15.81
CA GLU A 57 11.82 4.94 15.76
C GLU A 57 12.00 5.44 14.32
N LYS A 58 12.63 4.64 13.45
CA LYS A 58 12.76 4.97 12.02
C LYS A 58 11.41 5.05 11.31
N MET A 59 10.44 4.25 11.76
CA MET A 59 9.07 4.19 11.25
C MET A 59 8.11 5.06 12.07
N ALA A 60 8.61 5.99 12.88
CA ALA A 60 7.74 6.91 13.60
C ALA A 60 6.98 7.81 12.60
N GLY A 61 5.67 7.93 12.78
CA GLY A 61 4.82 8.79 11.95
C GLY A 61 4.39 8.22 10.59
N THR A 62 4.83 7.01 10.20
CA THR A 62 4.20 6.32 9.05
C THR A 62 2.87 5.71 9.46
N THR A 63 1.86 5.90 8.61
CA THR A 63 0.54 5.26 8.72
C THR A 63 0.40 4.05 7.78
N GLU A 64 1.46 3.72 7.04
CA GLU A 64 1.48 2.53 6.18
C GLU A 64 1.61 1.25 7.03
N ASN A 65 1.27 0.11 6.42
CA ASN A 65 1.50 -1.19 7.06
C ASN A 65 2.99 -1.48 7.10
N VAL A 66 3.53 -1.84 8.26
CA VAL A 66 4.96 -2.12 8.44
C VAL A 66 5.16 -3.52 9.00
N THR A 67 5.81 -4.39 8.24
CA THR A 67 6.22 -5.71 8.72
C THR A 67 7.71 -5.72 8.96
N LEU A 68 8.11 -5.99 10.21
CA LEU A 68 9.48 -6.22 10.61
C LEU A 68 9.76 -7.73 10.56
N TYR A 69 10.85 -8.11 9.89
CA TYR A 69 11.38 -9.48 9.92
C TYR A 69 12.73 -9.47 10.62
N ILE A 70 12.91 -10.34 11.61
CA ILE A 70 14.16 -10.53 12.33
C ILE A 70 14.65 -11.94 12.05
N ILE A 71 15.88 -12.08 11.57
CA ILE A 71 16.56 -13.36 11.42
C ILE A 71 17.60 -13.43 12.53
N SER A 72 17.53 -14.45 13.38
CA SER A 72 18.43 -14.58 14.53
C SER A 72 18.79 -16.02 14.80
N ASP A 73 20.03 -16.24 15.21
CA ASP A 73 20.61 -17.53 15.60
C ASP A 73 20.53 -17.81 17.12
N GLY A 74 19.97 -16.88 17.90
CA GLY A 74 19.92 -16.99 19.35
C GLY A 74 18.89 -16.07 20.00
N ALA A 75 18.74 -16.19 21.32
CA ALA A 75 17.97 -15.24 22.11
C ALA A 75 18.68 -13.88 22.22
N GLU A 76 17.94 -12.90 22.75
CA GLU A 76 18.50 -11.65 23.27
C GLU A 76 19.63 -11.94 24.27
N THR A 77 20.78 -11.29 24.08
CA THR A 77 21.94 -11.42 24.99
C THR A 77 22.43 -10.07 25.54
N CYS A 78 21.75 -8.98 25.20
CA CYS A 78 22.12 -7.61 25.59
C CYS A 78 21.27 -7.01 26.72
N ASP A 79 20.66 -7.86 27.55
CA ASP A 79 19.87 -7.48 28.73
C ASP A 79 18.65 -6.58 28.42
N GLY A 80 18.22 -6.54 27.15
CA GLY A 80 17.00 -5.85 26.71
C GLY A 80 15.73 -6.68 26.91
N ASP A 81 14.57 -6.04 26.69
CA ASP A 81 13.26 -6.71 26.69
C ASP A 81 12.66 -6.69 25.27
N PRO A 82 12.95 -7.70 24.44
CA PRO A 82 12.47 -7.74 23.06
C PRO A 82 10.95 -7.93 22.99
N VAL A 83 10.33 -8.55 24.00
CA VAL A 83 8.88 -8.76 24.07
C VAL A 83 8.17 -7.41 24.27
N ALA A 84 8.67 -6.58 25.18
CA ALA A 84 8.14 -5.24 25.40
C ALA A 84 8.30 -4.35 24.16
N GLU A 85 9.46 -4.37 23.50
CA GLU A 85 9.69 -3.59 22.28
C GLU A 85 8.86 -4.08 21.09
N ALA A 86 8.67 -5.40 20.92
CA ALA A 86 7.79 -5.95 19.89
C ALA A 86 6.32 -5.52 20.11
N LYS A 87 5.86 -5.56 21.36
CA LYS A 87 4.53 -5.06 21.72
C LYS A 87 4.38 -3.57 21.45
N ALA A 88 5.39 -2.78 21.79
CA ALA A 88 5.39 -1.35 21.49
C ALA A 88 5.35 -1.09 19.98
N PHE A 89 6.12 -1.84 19.19
CA PHE A 89 6.13 -1.75 17.72
C PHE A 89 4.75 -2.05 17.12
N ALA A 90 4.10 -3.12 17.58
CA ALA A 90 2.78 -3.53 17.08
C ALA A 90 1.62 -2.63 17.55
N SER A 91 1.85 -1.77 18.54
CA SER A 91 0.84 -0.85 19.08
C SER A 91 0.83 0.52 18.39
N GLU A 92 1.81 0.82 17.53
CA GLU A 92 1.86 2.04 16.73
C GLU A 92 0.80 2.01 15.61
N ASP A 93 0.48 3.18 15.06
CA ASP A 93 -0.51 3.31 13.98
C ASP A 93 -0.09 2.55 12.71
N GLY A 94 -1.11 2.06 11.98
CA GLY A 94 -0.94 1.17 10.83
C GLY A 94 -0.94 -0.31 11.22
N ASN A 95 -1.15 -1.21 10.27
CA ASN A 95 -1.07 -2.64 10.56
C ASN A 95 0.41 -3.05 10.67
N ARG A 96 0.91 -3.16 11.90
CA ARG A 96 2.31 -3.47 12.18
C ARG A 96 2.49 -4.86 12.77
N SER A 97 3.54 -5.55 12.33
CA SER A 97 3.87 -6.88 12.85
C SER A 97 5.38 -7.14 12.92
N VAL A 98 5.79 -7.97 13.89
CA VAL A 98 7.17 -8.45 14.06
C VAL A 98 7.19 -9.97 13.88
N ASN A 99 7.78 -10.42 12.78
CA ASN A 99 7.99 -11.83 12.48
C ASN A 99 9.44 -12.20 12.76
N ILE A 100 9.66 -13.43 13.23
CA ILE A 100 10.98 -13.91 13.60
C ILE A 100 11.28 -15.21 12.87
N ILE A 101 12.47 -15.28 12.28
CA ILE A 101 13.04 -16.50 11.74
C ILE A 101 14.22 -16.91 12.62
N GLY A 102 14.04 -17.98 13.39
CA GLY A 102 15.10 -18.58 14.18
C GLY A 102 15.96 -19.51 13.32
N PHE A 103 17.24 -19.16 13.11
CA PHE A 103 18.19 -19.97 12.34
C PHE A 103 19.12 -20.77 13.24
N ASP A 104 18.99 -22.10 13.26
CA ASP A 104 19.79 -23.00 14.11
C ASP A 104 19.77 -22.66 15.61
N VAL A 105 18.59 -22.26 16.12
CA VAL A 105 18.40 -21.83 17.51
C VAL A 105 18.12 -23.02 18.44
N ASP A 106 18.67 -22.98 19.65
CA ASP A 106 18.36 -23.94 20.70
C ASP A 106 16.92 -23.79 21.25
N GLN A 107 16.46 -24.76 22.03
CA GLN A 107 15.06 -24.78 22.50
C GLN A 107 14.70 -23.59 23.40
N ALA A 108 15.66 -23.08 24.17
CA ALA A 108 15.44 -21.96 25.08
C ALA A 108 15.31 -20.65 24.28
N GLY A 109 16.19 -20.45 23.30
CA GLY A 109 16.13 -19.35 22.36
C GLY A 109 14.87 -19.37 21.51
N GLU A 110 14.45 -20.54 21.01
CA GLU A 110 13.20 -20.65 20.26
C GLU A 110 11.99 -20.15 21.07
N ASN A 111 11.92 -20.49 22.35
CA ASN A 111 10.78 -20.10 23.19
C ASN A 111 10.75 -18.59 23.39
N SER A 112 11.91 -17.98 23.65
CA SER A 112 12.05 -16.52 23.75
C SER A 112 11.63 -15.83 22.44
N LEU A 113 12.14 -16.31 21.29
CA LEU A 113 11.80 -15.75 19.98
C LEU A 113 10.31 -15.92 19.63
N LYS A 114 9.66 -17.01 20.04
CA LYS A 114 8.20 -17.19 19.87
C LYS A 114 7.41 -16.16 20.66
N GLU A 115 7.82 -15.85 21.89
CA GLU A 115 7.16 -14.84 22.72
C GLU A 115 7.27 -13.45 22.09
N VAL A 116 8.43 -13.10 21.53
CA VAL A 116 8.64 -11.82 20.85
C VAL A 116 7.75 -11.70 19.61
N ALA A 117 7.72 -12.73 18.75
CA ALA A 117 6.87 -12.72 17.56
C ALA A 117 5.37 -12.60 17.93
N ALA A 118 4.93 -13.36 18.95
CA ALA A 118 3.56 -13.31 19.44
C ALA A 118 3.19 -11.93 20.00
N ALA A 119 4.08 -11.30 20.79
CA ALA A 119 3.87 -9.96 21.32
C ALA A 119 3.83 -8.88 20.22
N GLY A 120 4.55 -9.12 19.12
CA GLY A 120 4.57 -8.26 17.94
C GLY A 120 3.50 -8.57 16.90
N ASN A 121 2.44 -9.32 17.18
CA ASN A 121 1.40 -9.71 16.22
C ASN A 121 1.95 -10.40 14.94
N GLY A 122 3.06 -11.11 15.04
CA GLY A 122 3.66 -11.85 13.93
C GLY A 122 3.84 -13.33 14.22
N GLU A 123 4.62 -13.99 13.36
CA GLU A 123 4.85 -15.43 13.39
C GLU A 123 6.33 -15.75 13.64
N TYR A 124 6.56 -16.85 14.37
CA TYR A 124 7.88 -17.45 14.52
C TYR A 124 8.04 -18.59 13.51
N ILE A 125 9.18 -18.61 12.82
CA ILE A 125 9.53 -19.62 11.85
C ILE A 125 10.87 -20.24 12.24
N SER A 126 10.88 -21.55 12.45
CA SER A 126 12.11 -22.31 12.76
C SER A 126 12.78 -22.76 11.47
N ALA A 127 14.06 -22.44 11.32
CA ALA A 127 14.91 -22.88 10.21
C ALA A 127 16.19 -23.52 10.77
N LYS A 128 16.35 -24.85 10.63
CA LYS A 128 17.56 -25.55 11.13
C LYS A 128 18.68 -25.62 10.11
N THR A 129 18.35 -25.36 8.84
CA THR A 129 19.29 -25.42 7.72
C THR A 129 19.04 -24.24 6.78
N ILE A 130 20.01 -23.96 5.91
CA ILE A 130 19.85 -22.98 4.83
C ILE A 130 18.67 -23.36 3.92
N GLU A 131 18.43 -24.66 3.73
CA GLU A 131 17.28 -25.16 2.97
C GLU A 131 15.95 -24.85 3.68
N ASP A 132 15.87 -25.05 5.00
CA ASP A 132 14.69 -24.69 5.79
C ASP A 132 14.43 -23.18 5.78
N LEU A 133 15.49 -22.37 5.84
CA LEU A 133 15.39 -20.91 5.74
C LEU A 133 14.82 -20.51 4.37
N ASN A 134 15.38 -21.06 3.29
CA ASN A 134 14.89 -20.81 1.93
C ASN A 134 13.42 -21.25 1.78
N ASN A 135 13.06 -22.41 2.31
CA ASN A 135 11.69 -22.93 2.25
C ASN A 135 10.71 -22.09 3.08
N SER A 136 11.16 -21.58 4.23
CA SER A 136 10.41 -20.68 5.10
C SER A 136 10.12 -19.36 4.41
N ILE A 137 11.14 -18.74 3.81
CA ILE A 137 10.99 -17.53 2.99
C ILE A 137 10.05 -17.80 1.81
N LYS A 138 10.16 -18.95 1.12
CA LYS A 138 9.21 -19.31 0.05
C LYS A 138 7.78 -19.38 0.57
N LYS A 139 7.52 -20.13 1.64
CA LYS A 139 6.18 -20.34 2.19
C LYS A 139 5.54 -19.03 2.66
N THR A 140 6.32 -18.16 3.29
CA THR A 140 5.80 -16.91 3.86
C THR A 140 5.63 -15.81 2.80
N TRP A 141 6.47 -15.78 1.75
CA TRP A 141 6.54 -14.65 0.81
C TRP A 141 6.01 -14.97 -0.59
N VAL A 142 5.89 -16.25 -0.97
CA VAL A 142 5.32 -16.67 -2.26
C VAL A 142 3.88 -17.13 -2.02
N PRO A 143 2.87 -16.38 -2.50
CA PRO A 143 1.47 -16.75 -2.34
C PRO A 143 1.14 -18.04 -3.09
N SER A 144 0.15 -18.76 -2.58
CA SER A 144 -0.34 -19.99 -3.21
C SER A 144 -0.93 -19.74 -4.60
N PHE A 145 -1.00 -20.77 -5.44
CA PHE A 145 -1.67 -20.67 -6.75
C PHE A 145 -3.10 -20.15 -6.62
N LEU A 146 -3.85 -20.64 -5.62
CA LEU A 146 -5.22 -20.21 -5.37
C LEU A 146 -5.29 -18.73 -4.97
N GLU A 147 -4.36 -18.24 -4.16
CA GLU A 147 -4.30 -16.82 -3.82
C GLU A 147 -4.00 -15.96 -5.05
N VAL A 148 -2.99 -16.31 -5.83
CA VAL A 148 -2.65 -15.59 -7.08
C VAL A 148 -3.84 -15.57 -8.04
N ALA A 149 -4.45 -16.74 -8.28
CA ALA A 149 -5.63 -16.87 -9.14
C ALA A 149 -6.82 -16.10 -8.58
N SER A 150 -7.04 -16.09 -7.27
CA SER A 150 -8.15 -15.36 -6.64
C SER A 150 -7.98 -13.85 -6.78
N LYS A 151 -6.77 -13.31 -6.67
CA LYS A 151 -6.49 -11.87 -6.82
C LYS A 151 -6.69 -11.44 -8.28
N SER A 152 -6.19 -12.23 -9.24
CA SER A 152 -6.44 -11.99 -10.66
C SER A 152 -7.94 -12.10 -11.00
N ASN A 153 -8.63 -13.14 -10.54
CA ASN A 153 -10.06 -13.35 -10.79
C ASN A 153 -10.97 -12.36 -10.03
N SER A 154 -10.51 -11.81 -8.90
CA SER A 154 -11.25 -10.76 -8.18
C SER A 154 -11.46 -9.54 -9.07
N LEU A 155 -10.49 -9.22 -9.94
CA LEU A 155 -10.62 -8.16 -10.92
C LEU A 155 -11.75 -8.42 -11.91
N LEU A 156 -12.09 -9.67 -12.22
CA LEU A 156 -13.25 -10.06 -13.04
C LEU A 156 -14.58 -9.90 -12.28
N LYS A 157 -14.59 -10.14 -10.96
CA LYS A 157 -15.78 -9.93 -10.12
C LYS A 157 -16.08 -8.44 -9.86
N HIS A 158 -15.05 -7.61 -9.75
CA HIS A 158 -15.19 -6.16 -9.56
C HIS A 158 -15.77 -5.44 -10.79
N TRP A 159 -16.00 -6.11 -11.93
CA TRP A 159 -16.78 -5.57 -13.06
C TRP A 159 -18.23 -5.24 -12.67
N GLY A 160 -18.78 -5.85 -11.62
CA GLY A 160 -20.08 -5.46 -11.08
C GLY A 160 -20.04 -4.10 -10.37
N GLN A 161 -18.95 -3.79 -9.65
CA GLN A 161 -18.79 -2.50 -8.95
C GLN A 161 -18.53 -1.35 -9.93
N SER A 162 -17.87 -1.62 -11.06
CA SER A 162 -17.76 -0.61 -12.13
C SER A 162 -19.12 -0.26 -12.73
N PHE A 163 -20.08 -1.20 -12.74
CA PHE A 163 -21.46 -0.93 -13.17
C PHE A 163 -22.18 -0.01 -12.19
N ASP A 164 -22.01 -0.20 -10.88
CA ASP A 164 -22.60 0.66 -9.84
C ASP A 164 -22.03 2.08 -9.90
N GLU A 165 -20.70 2.23 -10.02
CA GLU A 165 -20.05 3.52 -10.21
C GLU A 165 -20.47 4.19 -11.52
N MET A 166 -20.57 3.43 -12.62
CA MET A 166 -21.09 3.92 -13.89
C MET A 166 -22.53 4.42 -13.76
N THR A 167 -23.37 3.70 -13.00
CA THR A 167 -24.76 4.07 -12.73
C THR A 167 -24.85 5.32 -11.86
N ALA A 168 -24.05 5.43 -10.81
CA ALA A 168 -23.97 6.61 -9.95
C ALA A 168 -23.53 7.85 -10.74
N ARG A 169 -22.55 7.67 -11.63
CA ARG A 169 -22.10 8.72 -12.54
C ARG A 169 -23.17 9.15 -13.53
N ALA A 170 -23.86 8.19 -14.15
CA ALA A 170 -24.96 8.47 -15.06
C ALA A 170 -26.05 9.32 -14.36
N LYS A 171 -26.41 8.97 -13.12
CA LYS A 171 -27.35 9.77 -12.30
C LYS A 171 -26.86 11.21 -12.09
N LEU A 172 -25.58 11.42 -11.82
CA LEU A 172 -25.02 12.76 -11.66
C LEU A 172 -25.06 13.56 -12.97
N ALA A 173 -24.66 12.93 -14.08
CA ALA A 173 -24.71 13.53 -15.41
C ALA A 173 -26.15 13.93 -15.79
N ASP A 174 -27.12 13.10 -15.41
CA ASP A 174 -28.55 13.37 -15.63
C ASP A 174 -29.05 14.55 -14.79
N ARG A 175 -28.58 14.71 -13.54
CA ARG A 175 -28.91 15.92 -12.75
C ARG A 175 -28.48 17.21 -13.44
N ILE A 176 -27.26 17.24 -14.00
CA ILE A 176 -26.77 18.40 -14.76
C ILE A 176 -27.65 18.64 -15.99
N HIS A 177 -28.03 17.57 -16.68
CA HIS A 177 -28.92 17.65 -17.85
C HIS A 177 -30.28 18.25 -17.49
N TYR A 178 -30.95 17.70 -16.47
CA TYR A 178 -32.27 18.18 -16.06
C TYR A 178 -32.22 19.59 -15.46
N ALA A 179 -31.14 19.94 -14.74
CA ALA A 179 -30.93 21.32 -14.27
C ALA A 179 -30.84 22.30 -15.44
N GLY A 180 -30.07 21.97 -16.47
CA GLY A 180 -29.96 22.78 -17.69
C GLY A 180 -31.29 22.91 -18.45
N LEU A 181 -32.06 21.82 -18.58
CA LEU A 181 -33.39 21.84 -19.19
C LEU A 181 -34.38 22.71 -18.40
N ASN A 182 -34.41 22.57 -17.07
CA ASN A 182 -35.28 23.37 -16.21
C ASN A 182 -34.91 24.85 -16.24
N GLU A 183 -33.61 25.16 -16.25
CA GLU A 183 -33.12 26.53 -16.39
C GLU A 183 -33.55 27.14 -17.74
N LYS A 184 -33.34 26.42 -18.85
CA LYS A 184 -33.81 26.84 -20.18
C LYS A 184 -35.30 27.13 -20.16
N SER A 185 -36.11 26.20 -19.64
CA SER A 185 -37.56 26.35 -19.54
C SER A 185 -37.96 27.62 -18.77
N ARG A 186 -37.37 27.84 -17.59
CA ARG A 186 -37.63 29.02 -16.76
C ARG A 186 -37.27 30.32 -17.46
N PHE A 187 -36.15 30.38 -18.18
CA PHE A 187 -35.79 31.57 -18.93
C PHE A 187 -36.75 31.84 -20.09
N PHE A 188 -37.18 30.82 -20.82
CA PHE A 188 -38.19 30.98 -21.85
C PHE A 188 -39.53 31.46 -21.29
N SER A 189 -39.97 30.92 -20.13
CA SER A 189 -41.17 31.42 -19.44
C SER A 189 -41.04 32.90 -19.07
N ALA A 190 -39.90 33.31 -18.50
CA ALA A 190 -39.65 34.70 -18.16
C ALA A 190 -39.66 35.61 -19.41
N LEU A 191 -39.02 35.19 -20.50
CA LEU A 191 -39.03 35.94 -21.77
C LEU A 191 -40.44 36.12 -22.32
N ASN A 192 -41.28 35.08 -22.27
CA ASN A 192 -42.65 35.15 -22.73
C ASN A 192 -43.49 36.14 -21.89
N ILE A 193 -43.32 36.14 -20.56
CA ILE A 193 -43.98 37.10 -19.66
C ILE A 193 -43.53 38.53 -19.97
N MET A 194 -42.21 38.76 -20.05
CA MET A 194 -41.65 40.09 -20.35
C MET A 194 -42.14 40.61 -21.70
N ARG A 195 -42.25 39.74 -22.71
CA ARG A 195 -42.77 40.11 -24.03
C ARG A 195 -44.27 40.43 -23.98
N GLY A 196 -45.06 39.60 -23.30
CA GLY A 196 -46.50 39.82 -23.12
C GLY A 196 -46.84 41.10 -22.34
N GLN A 197 -46.02 41.44 -21.35
CA GLN A 197 -46.13 42.70 -20.58
C GLN A 197 -45.47 43.90 -21.27
N LYS A 198 -44.98 43.75 -22.51
CA LYS A 198 -44.31 44.80 -23.30
C LYS A 198 -43.07 45.41 -22.62
N MET A 199 -42.42 44.66 -21.73
CA MET A 199 -41.18 45.09 -21.06
C MET A 199 -39.95 45.02 -21.98
N ILE A 200 -40.03 44.24 -23.06
CA ILE A 200 -38.96 44.03 -24.06
C ILE A 200 -39.48 44.13 -25.49
N THR A 201 -38.63 44.60 -26.41
CA THR A 201 -38.91 44.65 -27.86
C THR A 201 -38.80 43.27 -28.49
N SER A 202 -39.32 43.11 -29.73
CA SER A 202 -39.14 41.86 -30.49
C SER A 202 -37.67 41.52 -30.72
N GLU A 203 -36.85 42.54 -30.98
CA GLU A 203 -35.42 42.39 -31.21
C GLU A 203 -34.71 41.91 -29.93
N GLN A 204 -35.00 42.54 -28.79
CA GLN A 204 -34.46 42.11 -27.49
C GLN A 204 -34.87 40.68 -27.13
N TYR A 205 -36.11 40.29 -27.46
CA TYR A 205 -36.59 38.93 -27.25
C TYR A 205 -35.77 37.90 -28.04
N GLU A 206 -35.54 38.13 -29.34
CA GLU A 206 -34.75 37.20 -30.16
C GLU A 206 -33.28 37.12 -29.71
N GLN A 207 -32.67 38.26 -29.36
CA GLN A 207 -31.30 38.27 -28.82
C GLN A 207 -31.17 37.48 -27.51
N LEU A 208 -32.13 37.62 -26.58
CA LEU A 208 -32.12 36.88 -25.32
C LEU A 208 -32.40 35.39 -25.53
N LYS A 209 -33.31 35.06 -26.44
CA LYS A 209 -33.59 33.68 -26.85
C LYS A 209 -32.34 32.99 -27.39
N GLU A 210 -31.60 33.63 -28.29
CA GLU A 210 -30.35 33.09 -28.84
C GLU A 210 -29.33 32.84 -27.72
N ARG A 211 -29.20 33.76 -26.75
CA ARG A 211 -28.31 33.59 -25.59
C ARG A 211 -28.71 32.39 -24.72
N ILE A 212 -30.00 32.18 -24.47
CA ILE A 212 -30.50 31.02 -23.72
C ILE A 212 -30.19 29.72 -24.46
N GLU A 213 -30.41 29.68 -25.77
CA GLU A 213 -30.09 28.49 -26.57
C GLU A 213 -28.59 28.20 -26.60
N LYS A 214 -27.76 29.23 -26.78
CA LYS A 214 -26.30 29.12 -26.73
C LYS A 214 -25.82 28.60 -25.38
N LYS A 215 -26.36 29.12 -24.27
CA LYS A 215 -26.06 28.65 -22.91
C LYS A 215 -26.44 27.18 -22.76
N ASN A 216 -27.65 26.78 -23.16
CA ASN A 216 -28.10 25.40 -23.06
C ASN A 216 -27.21 24.44 -23.89
N LYS A 217 -26.80 24.85 -25.10
CA LYS A 217 -25.84 24.07 -25.92
C LYS A 217 -24.50 23.90 -25.19
N LEU A 218 -23.99 24.96 -24.57
CA LEU A 218 -22.75 24.90 -23.78
C LEU A 218 -22.90 23.97 -22.56
N THR A 219 -24.01 24.04 -21.83
CA THR A 219 -24.28 23.13 -20.71
C THR A 219 -24.28 21.65 -21.13
N LEU A 220 -24.91 21.33 -22.28
CA LEU A 220 -24.89 19.97 -22.83
C LEU A 220 -23.49 19.53 -23.27
N HIS A 221 -22.72 20.45 -23.83
CA HIS A 221 -21.34 20.18 -24.23
C HIS A 221 -20.46 19.88 -23.02
N VAL A 222 -20.47 20.75 -22.00
CA VAL A 222 -19.71 20.57 -20.75
C VAL A 222 -20.12 19.28 -20.04
N LYS A 223 -21.42 18.94 -19.99
CA LYS A 223 -21.89 17.64 -19.47
C LYS A 223 -21.18 16.49 -20.19
N LYS A 224 -21.20 16.51 -21.53
CA LYS A 224 -20.61 15.46 -22.35
C LYS A 224 -19.10 15.36 -22.14
N GLU A 225 -18.40 16.48 -22.10
CA GLU A 225 -16.95 16.51 -21.88
C GLU A 225 -16.57 15.96 -20.51
N LEU A 226 -17.24 16.40 -19.44
CA LEU A 226 -17.00 15.90 -18.08
C LEU A 226 -17.29 14.40 -17.96
N ASP A 227 -18.39 13.95 -18.57
CA ASP A 227 -18.76 12.54 -18.62
C ASP A 227 -17.68 11.74 -19.37
N THR A 228 -17.28 12.14 -20.59
CA THR A 228 -16.24 11.45 -21.34
C THR A 228 -14.91 11.40 -20.58
N LYS A 229 -14.42 12.56 -20.12
CA LYS A 229 -13.14 12.68 -19.42
C LYS A 229 -13.07 11.75 -18.21
N LYS A 230 -14.11 11.75 -17.36
CA LYS A 230 -14.12 10.89 -16.17
C LYS A 230 -14.19 9.40 -16.53
N ARG A 231 -14.67 9.06 -17.73
CA ARG A 231 -14.82 7.66 -18.18
C ARG A 231 -13.45 7.13 -18.57
N GLU A 232 -12.72 7.95 -19.31
CA GLU A 232 -11.35 7.67 -19.73
C GLU A 232 -10.39 7.60 -18.54
N GLU A 233 -10.48 8.53 -17.58
CA GLU A 233 -9.68 8.49 -16.35
C GLU A 233 -9.89 7.19 -15.57
N ASN A 234 -11.16 6.82 -15.31
CA ASN A 234 -11.47 5.60 -14.57
C ASN A 234 -11.02 4.33 -15.31
N GLU A 235 -11.18 4.28 -16.64
CA GLU A 235 -10.71 3.14 -17.43
C GLU A 235 -9.19 3.06 -17.46
N ALA A 236 -8.48 4.20 -17.54
CA ALA A 236 -7.03 4.23 -17.48
C ALA A 236 -6.48 3.73 -16.13
N GLU A 237 -7.04 4.21 -15.01
CA GLU A 237 -6.68 3.73 -13.67
C GLU A 237 -6.97 2.23 -13.52
N ARG A 238 -8.12 1.77 -14.03
CA ARG A 238 -8.48 0.35 -14.06
C ARG A 238 -7.47 -0.49 -14.82
N GLN A 239 -7.07 -0.08 -16.02
CA GLN A 239 -6.08 -0.80 -16.82
C GLN A 239 -4.72 -0.86 -16.12
N GLN A 240 -4.30 0.23 -15.46
CA GLN A 240 -3.07 0.24 -14.67
C GLN A 240 -3.12 -0.76 -13.50
N ILE A 241 -4.25 -0.85 -12.79
CA ILE A 241 -4.42 -1.83 -11.72
C ILE A 241 -4.35 -3.27 -12.27
N ILE A 242 -5.06 -3.54 -13.38
CA ILE A 242 -5.04 -4.85 -14.04
C ILE A 242 -3.61 -5.22 -14.45
N GLU A 243 -2.88 -4.31 -15.08
CA GLU A 243 -1.51 -4.54 -15.51
C GLU A 243 -0.59 -4.82 -14.32
N ARG A 244 -0.71 -4.06 -13.22
CA ARG A 244 0.05 -4.29 -11.98
C ARG A 244 -0.22 -5.66 -11.38
N VAL A 245 -1.48 -6.07 -11.30
CA VAL A 245 -1.87 -7.38 -10.76
C VAL A 245 -1.40 -8.52 -11.68
N ASN A 246 -1.46 -8.34 -13.00
CA ASN A 246 -0.95 -9.33 -13.95
C ASN A 246 0.56 -9.49 -13.85
N LYS A 247 1.32 -8.38 -13.85
CA LYS A 247 2.78 -8.40 -13.64
C LYS A 247 3.16 -9.06 -12.32
N TRP A 248 2.44 -8.73 -11.24
CA TRP A 248 2.63 -9.38 -9.95
C TRP A 248 2.32 -10.88 -10.01
N SER A 249 1.22 -11.29 -10.65
CA SER A 249 0.82 -12.69 -10.77
C SER A 249 1.85 -13.51 -11.56
N GLU A 250 2.34 -12.96 -12.67
CA GLU A 250 3.42 -13.57 -13.47
C GLU A 250 4.70 -13.71 -12.67
N ARG A 251 5.09 -12.68 -11.91
CA ARG A 251 6.27 -12.75 -11.04
C ARG A 251 6.13 -13.84 -9.98
N MET A 252 4.98 -13.92 -9.31
CA MET A 252 4.74 -14.93 -8.26
C MET A 252 4.71 -16.35 -8.84
N ASN A 253 4.15 -16.53 -10.04
CA ASN A 253 4.19 -17.82 -10.73
C ASN A 253 5.64 -18.20 -11.10
N LYS A 254 6.44 -17.29 -11.66
CA LYS A 254 7.86 -17.55 -11.96
C LYS A 254 8.67 -17.91 -10.72
N LEU A 255 8.44 -17.22 -9.60
CA LEU A 255 9.12 -17.53 -8.34
C LEU A 255 8.73 -18.92 -7.81
N ARG A 256 7.50 -19.36 -8.04
CA ARG A 256 7.06 -20.71 -7.70
C ARG A 256 7.71 -21.76 -8.61
N ASP A 257 7.70 -21.54 -9.92
CA ASP A 257 8.18 -22.49 -10.93
C ASP A 257 9.71 -22.63 -10.95
N ALA A 258 10.46 -21.56 -10.66
CA ALA A 258 11.92 -21.60 -10.56
C ALA A 258 12.43 -22.37 -9.33
N ASN A 259 11.52 -22.74 -8.42
CA ASN A 259 11.82 -23.31 -7.12
C ASN A 259 11.06 -24.62 -6.85
N SER A 260 10.39 -25.17 -7.87
CA SER A 260 9.72 -26.49 -7.93
C SER A 260 10.57 -27.49 -8.69
#